data_AF-A0A925TY63-F1
#
_entry.id   AF-A0A925TY63-F1
#
_cell.length_a   1.000
_cell.length_b   1.000
_cell.length_c   1.000
_cell.angle_alpha   90.00
_cell.angle_beta   90.00
_cell.angle_gamma   90.00
#
_symmetry.space_group_name_H-M   'P 1'
#
loop_
_entity.id
_entity.type
_entity.pdbx_description
1 polymer ?
#
loop_
_entity_poly.entity_id
_entity_poly.type
_entity_poly.pdbx_seq_one_letter_code
_entity_poly.pdbx_strand_id
1 'polypeptide(L)' 'MEFKIKGEYIELMQLLKITGIANTGGHAGILITNGEIKLNGQEEFRKRAKVRIGDVVEYEKRKIDVV' A
#
# COMPACT_ATOMS: atom_id res chain seq x y z
N MET A 1 -9.18 -4.73 5.91
CA MET A 1 -9.10 -5.90 5.01
C MET A 1 -7.78 -6.56 5.27
N GLU A 2 -7.72 -7.89 5.30
CA GLU A 2 -6.45 -8.59 5.45
C GLU A 2 -5.83 -8.91 4.08
N PHE A 3 -4.52 -8.71 3.95
CA PHE A 3 -3.75 -9.10 2.77
C PHE A 3 -2.61 -10.03 3.17
N LYS A 4 -2.65 -11.27 2.68
CA LYS A 4 -1.60 -12.26 2.92
C LYS A 4 -0.42 -12.07 1.98
N ILE A 5 0.75 -11.70 2.52
CA ILE A 5 1.97 -11.62 1.71
C ILE A 5 2.54 -13.02 1.48
N LYS A 6 3.02 -13.27 0.26
CA LYS A 6 3.90 -14.41 -0.03
C LYS A 6 5.34 -13.92 -0.09
N GLY A 7 6.16 -14.30 0.87
CA GLY A 7 7.57 -13.88 0.99
C GLY A 7 7.81 -12.82 2.06
N GLU A 8 8.96 -12.17 2.01
CA GLU A 8 9.40 -11.23 3.07
C GLU A 8 8.69 -9.87 3.03
N TYR A 9 8.34 -9.39 1.84
CA TYR A 9 7.70 -8.10 1.64
C TYR A 9 6.97 -8.03 0.29
N ILE A 10 6.12 -7.02 0.15
CA ILE A 10 5.55 -6.57 -1.12
C ILE A 10 5.83 -5.08 -1.32
N GLU A 11 6.01 -4.64 -2.56
CA GLU A 11 6.13 -3.21 -2.84
C GLU A 11 4.76 -2.52 -2.68
N LEU A 12 4.75 -1.33 -2.08
CA LEU A 12 3.52 -0.56 -1.83
C LEU A 12 2.68 -0.38 -3.11
N MET A 13 3.29 0.07 -4.21
CA MET A 13 2.58 0.23 -5.49
C MET A 13 1.94 -1.09 -5.99
N GLN A 14 2.61 -2.23 -5.77
CA GLN A 14 2.08 -3.53 -6.16
C GLN A 14 0.91 -3.94 -5.25
N LEU A 15 1.02 -3.70 -3.94
CA LEU A 15 -0.04 -3.95 -2.97
C LEU A 15 -1.30 -3.16 -3.32
N LEU A 16 -1.18 -1.85 -3.59
CA LEU A 16 -2.32 -1.00 -3.98
C LEU A 16 -3.04 -1.52 -5.22
N LYS A 17 -2.29 -2.06 -6.18
CA LYS A 17 -2.85 -2.64 -7.40
C LYS A 17 -3.61 -3.94 -7.12
N ILE A 18 -3.00 -4.86 -6.37
CA ILE A 18 -3.61 -6.18 -6.11
C ILE A 18 -4.85 -6.06 -5.22
N THR A 19 -4.84 -5.10 -4.28
CA THR A 19 -5.96 -4.85 -3.36
C THR A 19 -7.06 -4.00 -3.98
N GLY A 20 -6.89 -3.53 -5.23
CA GLY A 20 -7.89 -2.72 -5.93
C GLY A 20 -8.05 -1.31 -5.39
N ILE A 21 -7.08 -0.81 -4.62
CA ILE A 21 -7.00 0.63 -4.30
C ILE A 21 -6.67 1.43 -5.57
N ALA A 22 -5.76 0.90 -6.40
CA ALA A 22 -5.36 1.52 -7.65
C ALA A 22 -5.59 0.59 -8.85
N ASN A 23 -6.31 1.09 -9.86
CA ASN A 23 -6.59 0.34 -11.09
C ASN A 23 -5.36 0.13 -12.00
N THR A 24 -4.35 0.99 -11.91
CA THR A 24 -3.11 0.90 -12.73
C THR A 24 -1.89 1.27 -11.91
N GLY A 25 -0.68 0.92 -12.40
CA GLY A 25 0.56 1.36 -11.76
C GLY A 25 0.74 2.88 -11.76
N GLY A 26 0.25 3.57 -12.81
CA GLY A 26 0.24 5.03 -12.87
C GLY A 26 -0.66 5.65 -11.79
N HIS A 27 -1.87 5.11 -11.63
CA HIS A 27 -2.79 5.54 -10.58
C HIS A 27 -2.19 5.33 -9.18
N ALA A 28 -1.63 4.14 -8.90
CA ALA A 28 -0.95 3.85 -7.64
C ALA A 28 0.20 4.83 -7.37
N GLY A 29 0.98 5.14 -8.41
CA GLY A 29 2.08 6.09 -8.32
C GLY A 29 1.62 7.52 -7.97
N ILE A 30 0.47 7.96 -8.50
CA ILE A 30 -0.10 9.28 -8.19
C ILE A 30 -0.53 9.35 -6.72
N LEU A 31 -1.32 8.38 -6.24
CA LEU A 31 -1.78 8.35 -4.85
C LEU A 31 -0.62 8.41 -3.85
N ILE A 32 0.43 7.64 -4.12
CA ILE A 32 1.64 7.62 -3.28
C ILE A 32 2.37 8.97 -3.34
N THR A 33 2.56 9.55 -4.54
CA THR A 33 3.31 10.82 -4.67
C THR A 33 2.54 12.02 -4.09
N ASN A 34 1.21 11.95 -4.06
CA ASN A 34 0.34 12.96 -3.47
C ASN A 34 0.22 12.86 -1.94
N GLY A 35 0.82 11.85 -1.30
CA GLY A 35 0.69 11.65 0.15
C GLY A 35 -0.67 11.09 0.59
N GLU A 36 -1.44 10.52 -0.34
CA GLU A 36 -2.78 10.01 -0.05
C GLU A 36 -2.75 8.63 0.65
N ILE A 37 -1.59 7.99 0.66
CA ILE A 37 -1.36 6.67 1.26
C ILE A 37 -0.60 6.82 2.57
N LYS A 38 -1.09 6.16 3.61
CA LYS A 38 -0.37 6.03 4.88
C LYS A 38 0.14 4.61 5.07
N LEU A 39 1.38 4.48 5.49
CA LEU A 39 1.99 3.25 5.95
C LEU A 39 2.26 3.39 7.45
N ASN A 40 1.63 2.56 8.26
CA ASN A 40 1.71 2.60 9.73
C ASN A 40 1.37 3.99 10.32
N GLY A 41 0.34 4.63 9.77
CA GLY A 41 -0.13 5.94 10.20
C GLY A 41 0.66 7.15 9.68
N GLN A 42 1.74 6.94 8.92
CA GLN A 42 2.54 8.02 8.32
C GLN A 42 2.37 8.07 6.81
N GLU A 43 2.27 9.28 6.23
CA GLU A 43 2.24 9.45 4.78
C GLU A 43 3.49 8.86 4.14
N GLU A 44 3.30 8.05 3.10
CA GLU A 44 4.40 7.37 2.39
C GLU A 44 4.43 7.81 0.93
N PHE A 45 5.59 8.29 0.50
CA PHE A 45 5.82 8.85 -0.84
C PHE A 45 6.64 7.93 -1.74
N ARG A 46 7.17 6.82 -1.20
CA ARG A 46 8.01 5.87 -1.94
C ARG A 46 7.15 4.78 -2.57
N LYS A 47 7.05 4.82 -3.91
CA LYS A 47 6.31 3.82 -4.71
C LYS A 47 6.74 2.37 -4.45
N ARG A 48 8.03 2.18 -4.18
CA ARG A 48 8.68 0.88 -3.89
C ARG A 48 8.99 0.71 -2.40
N ALA A 49 8.26 1.37 -1.51
CA ALA A 49 8.33 1.07 -0.07
C ALA A 49 8.04 -0.41 0.15
N LYS A 50 8.85 -1.05 0.98
CA LYS A 50 8.69 -2.47 1.33
C LYS A 50 7.68 -2.58 2.46
N VAL A 51 6.51 -3.12 2.14
CA VAL A 51 5.43 -3.42 3.10
C VAL A 51 5.60 -4.88 3.56
N ARG A 52 5.60 -5.10 4.86
CA ARG A 52 5.89 -6.39 5.52
C ARG A 52 4.72 -6.85 6.38
N ILE A 53 4.76 -8.10 6.81
CA ILE A 53 3.80 -8.67 7.76
C ILE A 53 3.78 -7.80 9.03
N GLY A 54 2.59 -7.45 9.48
CA GLY A 54 2.33 -6.54 10.60
C GLY A 54 2.17 -5.07 10.19
N ASP A 55 2.55 -4.69 8.97
CA ASP A 55 2.31 -3.34 8.48
C ASP A 55 0.82 -3.10 8.19
N VAL A 56 0.46 -1.82 8.24
CA VAL A 56 -0.88 -1.33 7.95
C VAL A 56 -0.78 -0.29 6.84
N VAL A 57 -1.55 -0.49 5.76
CA VAL A 57 -1.68 0.49 4.67
C VAL A 57 -3.08 1.09 4.67
N GLU A 58 -3.16 2.42 4.65
CA GLU A 58 -4.42 3.16 4.73
C GLU A 58 -4.57 4.11 3.55
N TYR A 59 -5.79 4.19 3.03
CA TYR A 59 -6.23 5.13 1.99
C TYR A 59 -7.69 5.51 2.24
N GLU A 60 -7.96 6.79 2.47
CA GLU A 60 -9.28 7.30 2.87
C GLU A 60 -9.92 6.50 4.04
N LYS A 61 -10.98 5.74 3.77
CA LYS A 61 -11.69 4.87 4.73
C LYS A 61 -11.31 3.39 4.61
N ARG A 62 -10.35 3.06 3.74
CA ARG A 62 -9.88 1.70 3.53
C ARG A 62 -8.59 1.47 4.30
N LYS A 63 -8.53 0.31 4.97
CA LYS A 63 -7.37 -0.16 5.72
C LYS A 63 -7.02 -1.58 5.25
N ILE A 64 -5.74 -1.81 5.01
CA ILE A 64 -5.17 -3.10 4.68
C ILE A 64 -4.23 -3.49 5.81
N ASP A 65 -4.60 -4.50 6.55
CA ASP A 65 -3.77 -5.15 7.55
C ASP A 65 -2.98 -6.26 6.85
N VAL A 66 -1.67 -6.19 6.92
CA VAL A 66 -0.78 -7.08 6.19
C VAL A 66 -0.41 -8.24 7.10
N VAL A 67 -0.77 -9.46 6.69
CA VAL A 67 -0.66 -10.68 7.49
C VAL A 67 0.03 -11.83 6.75
#